data_AF-A0A2X3DG87-F1
#
_entry.id   AF-A0A2X3DG87-F1
#
_cell.length_a   1.000
_cell.length_b   1.000
_cell.length_c   1.000
_cell.angle_alpha   90.00
_cell.angle_beta   90.00
_cell.angle_gamma   90.00
#
_symmetry.space_group_name_H-M   'P 1'
#
loop_
_entity.id
_entity.type
_entity.pdbx_description
1 polymer ?
#
loop_
_entity_poly.entity_id
_entity_poly.type
_entity_poly.pdbx_seq_one_letter_code
_entity_poly.pdbx_strand_id
1 'polypeptide(L)'
;MDEYVGLPKEHPESYHSFMHRNFFDHVDIPAENINLLNGNAPDIDAECRRYEEKIRSYGKIHLFMGGVGNDGHIAFNEPASSLASRTRIKTLTHETRVANSRFFDGDVDLVPKYALTVGVGTLLDAEEVMILVLGHQKSAGAAGGGRR
;
A
#
# COMPACT_ATOMS: atom_id res chain seq x y z
N MET A 1 2.32 -2.98 0.75
CA MET A 1 0.84 -2.88 0.80
C MET A 1 0.27 -2.59 -0.57
N ASP A 2 1.02 -1.86 -1.35
CA ASP A 2 0.64 -1.23 -2.58
C ASP A 2 1.87 -1.11 -3.49
N GLU A 3 1.66 -0.72 -4.75
CA GLU A 3 2.71 -0.32 -5.70
C GLU A 3 2.10 0.63 -6.73
N TYR A 4 2.88 1.61 -7.20
CA TYR A 4 2.42 2.52 -8.26
C TYR A 4 2.26 1.80 -9.60
N VAL A 5 1.18 2.11 -10.33
CA VAL A 5 0.96 1.56 -11.67
C VAL A 5 1.75 2.38 -12.70
N GLY A 6 2.46 1.68 -13.60
CA GLY A 6 3.19 2.30 -14.71
C GLY A 6 4.51 2.97 -14.32
N LEU A 7 4.92 2.90 -13.06
CA LEU A 7 6.22 3.39 -12.62
C LEU A 7 7.27 2.29 -12.81
N PRO A 8 8.40 2.54 -13.50
CA PRO A 8 9.43 1.52 -13.67
C PRO A 8 9.88 0.93 -12.34
N LYS A 9 10.05 -0.39 -12.29
CA LYS A 9 10.45 -1.11 -11.07
C LYS A 9 11.74 -0.53 -10.45
N GLU A 10 12.70 -0.18 -11.30
CA GLU A 10 14.00 0.40 -10.90
C GLU A 10 13.95 1.90 -10.59
N HIS A 11 12.78 2.55 -10.71
CA HIS A 11 12.64 3.94 -10.33
C HIS A 11 12.94 4.10 -8.83
N PRO A 12 13.73 5.11 -8.41
CA PRO A 12 14.15 5.25 -7.01
C PRO A 12 13.00 5.42 -6.01
N GLU A 13 11.85 5.90 -6.50
CA GLU A 13 10.62 6.11 -5.73
C GLU A 13 9.54 5.06 -5.99
N SER A 14 9.85 3.95 -6.67
CA SER A 14 8.97 2.77 -6.65
C SER A 14 8.96 2.16 -5.24
N TYR A 15 7.85 1.53 -4.86
CA TYR A 15 7.79 0.87 -3.56
C TYR A 15 8.67 -0.39 -3.54
N HIS A 16 8.90 -1.02 -4.68
CA HIS A 16 9.97 -2.00 -4.84
C HIS A 16 11.35 -1.43 -4.41
N SER A 17 11.81 -0.34 -5.01
CA SER A 17 13.10 0.28 -4.68
C SER A 17 13.15 0.76 -3.24
N PHE A 18 12.06 1.34 -2.73
CA PHE A 18 11.96 1.76 -1.34
C PHE A 18 12.17 0.59 -0.37
N MET A 19 11.50 -0.55 -0.59
CA MET A 19 11.58 -1.70 0.31
C MET A 19 12.95 -2.38 0.29
N HIS A 20 13.58 -2.48 -0.88
CA HIS A 20 14.95 -3.00 -0.99
C HIS A 20 15.95 -2.07 -0.29
N ARG A 21 15.95 -0.79 -0.67
CA ARG A 21 16.87 0.23 -0.15
C ARG A 21 16.81 0.37 1.38
N ASN A 22 15.62 0.29 1.97
CA ASN A 22 15.41 0.60 3.39
C ASN A 22 15.27 -0.65 4.29
N PHE A 23 15.07 -1.84 3.73
CA PHE A 23 14.83 -3.03 4.55
C PHE A 23 15.44 -4.31 3.99
N PHE A 24 14.99 -4.79 2.82
CA PHE A 24 15.33 -6.15 2.37
C PHE A 24 16.83 -6.36 2.14
N ASP A 25 17.57 -5.33 1.71
CA ASP A 25 19.02 -5.45 1.47
C ASP A 25 19.85 -5.48 2.77
N HIS A 26 19.22 -5.27 3.93
CA HIS A 26 19.88 -5.16 5.24
C HIS A 26 19.55 -6.32 6.19
N VAL A 27 18.82 -7.32 5.73
CA VAL A 27 18.38 -8.48 6.52
C VAL A 27 18.54 -9.78 5.74
N ASP A 28 18.52 -10.91 6.43
CA ASP A 28 18.72 -12.26 5.89
C ASP A 28 17.44 -12.89 5.31
N ILE A 29 16.60 -12.09 4.65
CA ILE A 29 15.36 -12.57 4.03
C ILE A 29 15.64 -13.25 2.67
N PRO A 30 15.23 -14.51 2.45
CA PRO A 30 15.32 -15.13 1.13
C PRO A 30 14.44 -14.40 0.11
N ALA A 31 14.96 -14.15 -1.10
CA ALA A 31 14.28 -13.36 -2.12
C ALA A 31 12.93 -13.97 -2.55
N GLU A 32 12.83 -15.30 -2.54
CA GLU A 32 11.60 -16.06 -2.84
C GLU A 32 10.48 -15.84 -1.81
N ASN A 33 10.81 -15.34 -0.62
CA ASN A 33 9.83 -15.00 0.43
C ASN A 33 9.31 -13.57 0.29
N ILE A 34 9.92 -12.74 -0.56
CA ILE A 34 9.48 -11.37 -0.82
C ILE A 34 8.34 -11.40 -1.83
N ASN A 35 7.19 -10.84 -1.43
CA ASN A 35 6.02 -10.72 -2.28
C ASN A 35 5.64 -9.24 -2.38
N LEU A 36 5.72 -8.69 -3.59
CA LEU A 36 5.33 -7.31 -3.91
C LEU A 36 4.34 -7.32 -5.09
N LEU A 37 3.45 -6.34 -5.13
CA LEU A 37 2.53 -6.14 -6.24
C LEU A 37 3.31 -5.64 -7.47
N ASN A 38 3.02 -6.19 -8.64
CA ASN A 38 3.61 -5.73 -9.89
C ASN A 38 2.73 -4.64 -10.55
N GLY A 39 3.04 -3.37 -10.29
CA GLY A 39 2.36 -2.23 -10.91
C GLY A 39 2.51 -2.12 -12.44
N ASN A 40 3.38 -2.91 -13.06
CA ASN A 40 3.59 -2.97 -14.51
C ASN A 40 3.10 -4.29 -15.12
N ALA A 41 2.26 -5.04 -14.41
CA ALA A 41 1.67 -6.27 -14.96
C ALA A 41 0.81 -5.95 -16.20
N PRO A 42 0.87 -6.79 -17.26
CA PRO A 42 0.08 -6.57 -18.47
C PRO A 42 -1.43 -6.73 -18.22
N ASP A 43 -1.80 -7.59 -17.26
CA ASP A 43 -3.16 -7.74 -16.75
C ASP A 43 -3.15 -7.44 -15.25
N ILE A 44 -3.64 -6.25 -14.92
CA ILE A 44 -3.66 -5.73 -13.55
C ILE A 44 -4.65 -6.50 -12.67
N ASP A 45 -5.79 -6.93 -13.22
CA ASP A 45 -6.79 -7.69 -12.45
C ASP A 45 -6.26 -9.09 -12.14
N ALA A 46 -5.55 -9.71 -13.09
CA ALA A 46 -4.86 -10.98 -12.85
C ALA A 46 -3.77 -10.85 -11.79
N GLU A 47 -2.99 -9.77 -11.78
CA GLU A 47 -1.99 -9.51 -10.75
C GLU A 47 -2.62 -9.38 -9.35
N CYS A 48 -3.73 -8.65 -9.24
CA CYS A 48 -4.45 -8.51 -7.98
C CYS A 48 -5.00 -9.86 -7.47
N ARG A 49 -5.55 -10.69 -8.37
CA ARG A 49 -6.01 -12.05 -8.04
C ARG A 49 -4.84 -12.95 -7.60
N ARG A 50 -3.74 -12.94 -8.35
CA ARG A 50 -2.52 -13.70 -8.02
C ARG A 50 -2.01 -13.35 -6.63
N TYR A 51 -2.03 -12.06 -6.27
CA TYR A 51 -1.55 -11.61 -4.96
C TYR A 51 -2.44 -12.12 -3.81
N GLU A 52 -3.76 -12.06 -3.95
CA GLU A 52 -4.72 -12.61 -2.99
C GLU A 52 -4.58 -14.14 -2.86
N GLU A 53 -4.43 -14.86 -3.97
CA GLU A 53 -4.21 -16.31 -3.98
C GLU A 53 -2.89 -16.67 -3.30
N LYS A 54 -1.83 -15.89 -3.54
CA LYS A 54 -0.54 -16.07 -2.88
C LYS A 54 -0.66 -15.90 -1.37
N ILE A 55 -1.37 -14.88 -0.89
CA ILE A 55 -1.66 -14.72 0.55
C ILE A 55 -2.38 -15.97 1.10
N ARG A 56 -3.45 -16.41 0.43
CA ARG A 56 -4.21 -17.60 0.85
C ARG A 56 -3.40 -18.88 0.83
N SER A 57 -2.42 -19.01 -0.05
CA SER A 57 -1.54 -20.19 -0.13
C SER A 57 -0.68 -20.38 1.13
N TYR A 58 -0.43 -19.30 1.89
CA TYR A 58 0.22 -19.35 3.20
C TYR A 58 -0.79 -19.40 4.36
N GLY A 59 -2.08 -19.52 4.07
CA GLY A 59 -3.17 -19.45 5.05
C GLY A 59 -3.60 -18.02 5.31
N LYS A 60 -2.87 -17.30 6.18
CA LYS A 60 -3.20 -15.93 6.59
C LYS A 60 -1.94 -15.10 6.85
N ILE A 61 -2.09 -13.78 6.84
CA ILE A 61 -1.05 -12.85 7.32
C ILE A 61 -1.12 -12.84 8.85
N HIS A 62 -0.03 -13.19 9.52
CA HIS A 62 0.01 -13.19 10.99
C HIS A 62 0.05 -11.79 11.58
N LEU A 63 0.90 -10.93 11.03
CA LEU A 63 1.01 -9.54 11.43
C LEU A 63 1.03 -8.65 10.20
N PHE A 64 0.08 -7.74 10.11
CA PHE A 64 0.02 -6.71 9.10
C PHE A 64 0.41 -5.36 9.70
N MET A 65 1.56 -4.81 9.29
CA MET A 65 2.00 -3.48 9.71
C MET A 65 1.66 -2.43 8.65
N GLY A 66 1.10 -1.29 9.06
CA GLY A 66 0.77 -0.19 8.17
C GLY A 66 0.84 1.18 8.84
N GLY A 67 0.85 2.23 8.02
CA GLY A 67 0.66 3.61 8.48
C GLY A 67 -0.77 4.09 8.27
N VAL A 68 -1.10 5.25 8.82
CA VAL A 68 -2.37 5.94 8.59
C VAL A 68 -2.18 7.28 7.86
N GLY A 69 -3.02 7.53 6.86
CA GLY A 69 -3.18 8.80 6.16
C GLY A 69 -3.66 9.93 7.07
N ASN A 70 -3.57 11.18 6.62
CA ASN A 70 -4.10 12.32 7.40
C ASN A 70 -5.63 12.25 7.55
N ASP A 71 -6.28 11.65 6.55
CA ASP A 71 -7.70 11.39 6.40
C ASP A 71 -8.14 10.03 6.98
N GLY A 72 -7.23 9.27 7.61
CA GLY A 72 -7.52 7.95 8.17
C GLY A 72 -7.36 6.77 7.21
N HIS A 73 -6.94 6.98 5.95
CA HIS A 73 -6.75 5.84 5.04
C HIS A 73 -5.61 4.92 5.48
N ILE A 74 -5.73 3.62 5.16
CA ILE A 74 -4.69 2.62 5.35
C ILE A 74 -4.34 2.04 3.97
N ALA A 75 -3.05 1.95 3.64
CA ALA A 75 -2.58 1.77 2.25
C ALA A 75 -3.18 2.87 1.34
N PHE A 76 -3.49 2.57 0.08
CA PHE A 76 -4.29 3.46 -0.77
C PHE A 76 -5.81 3.20 -0.68
N ASN A 77 -6.33 2.73 0.46
CA ASN A 77 -7.78 2.61 0.69
C ASN A 77 -8.38 3.95 1.10
N GLU A 78 -8.49 4.85 0.12
CA GLU A 78 -9.03 6.19 0.30
C GLU A 78 -10.47 6.23 0.83
N PRO A 79 -10.92 7.38 1.40
CA PRO A 79 -12.29 7.56 1.85
C PRO A 79 -13.33 7.09 0.82
N ALA A 80 -14.42 6.50 1.31
CA ALA A 80 -15.46 5.81 0.54
C ALA A 80 -15.03 4.47 -0.13
N SER A 81 -13.84 3.95 0.16
CA SER A 81 -13.51 2.56 -0.16
C SER A 81 -14.43 1.59 0.60
N SER A 82 -14.87 0.51 -0.06
CA SER A 82 -15.66 -0.55 0.59
C SER A 82 -14.86 -1.19 1.72
N LEU A 83 -15.50 -1.39 2.88
CA LEU A 83 -14.91 -2.11 4.03
C LEU A 83 -14.64 -3.59 3.70
N ALA A 84 -15.35 -4.15 2.73
CA ALA A 84 -15.14 -5.52 2.23
C ALA A 84 -14.25 -5.57 0.97
N SER A 85 -13.55 -4.47 0.64
CA SER A 85 -12.73 -4.40 -0.56
C SER A 85 -11.57 -5.41 -0.54
N ARG A 86 -11.19 -5.88 -1.73
CA ARG A 86 -10.03 -6.75 -1.96
C ARG A 86 -8.92 -6.01 -2.71
N THR A 87 -7.80 -6.69 -2.92
CA THR A 87 -6.68 -6.18 -3.72
C THR A 87 -7.18 -5.75 -5.09
N ARG A 88 -6.85 -4.51 -5.48
CA ARG A 88 -7.39 -3.86 -6.68
C ARG A 88 -6.52 -2.70 -7.14
N ILE A 89 -6.76 -2.24 -8.36
CA ILE A 89 -6.34 -0.92 -8.81
C ILE A 89 -7.18 0.17 -8.14
N LYS A 90 -6.53 1.27 -7.77
CA LYS A 90 -7.17 2.45 -7.22
C LYS A 90 -6.61 3.71 -7.86
N THR A 91 -7.50 4.63 -8.22
CA THR A 91 -7.13 6.00 -8.62
C THR A 91 -6.73 6.79 -7.38
N LEU A 92 -5.56 7.40 -7.41
CA LEU A 92 -5.08 8.26 -6.34
C LEU A 92 -5.79 9.62 -6.38
N THR A 93 -6.24 10.12 -5.23
CA THR A 93 -6.74 11.49 -5.10
C THR A 93 -5.67 12.52 -5.38
N HIS A 94 -6.14 13.72 -5.73
CA HIS A 94 -5.28 14.87 -5.87
C HIS A 94 -4.48 15.15 -4.60
N GLU A 95 -5.12 15.08 -3.42
CA GLU A 95 -4.49 15.29 -2.12
C GLU A 95 -3.35 14.28 -1.86
N THR A 96 -3.58 13.00 -2.19
CA THR A 96 -2.55 11.95 -2.08
C THR A 96 -1.39 12.23 -3.03
N ARG A 97 -1.66 12.64 -4.27
CA ARG A 97 -0.61 12.99 -5.24
C ARG A 97 0.17 14.22 -4.79
N VAL A 98 -0.48 15.25 -4.26
CA VAL A 98 0.19 16.44 -3.68
C VAL A 98 1.04 16.07 -2.48
N ALA A 99 0.56 15.21 -1.58
CA ALA A 99 1.34 14.78 -0.42
C ALA A 99 2.58 13.97 -0.84
N ASN A 100 2.46 13.16 -1.89
CA ASN A 100 3.54 12.32 -2.39
C ASN A 100 4.51 13.06 -3.33
N SER A 101 4.13 14.21 -3.90
CA SER A 101 5.00 14.94 -4.84
C SER A 101 6.33 15.36 -4.22
N ARG A 102 6.42 15.47 -2.89
CA ARG A 102 7.69 15.68 -2.17
C ARG A 102 8.77 14.63 -2.49
N PHE A 103 8.38 13.44 -2.95
CA PHE A 103 9.29 12.37 -3.39
C PHE A 103 9.59 12.46 -4.88
N PHE A 104 8.78 13.19 -5.65
CA PHE A 104 8.88 13.36 -7.10
C PHE A 104 9.25 14.81 -7.43
N ASP A 105 10.35 15.31 -6.87
CA ASP A 105 10.89 16.67 -7.10
C ASP A 105 9.93 17.83 -6.79
N GLY A 106 8.88 17.57 -6.00
CA GLY A 106 7.81 18.53 -5.70
C GLY A 106 6.76 18.65 -6.81
N ASP A 107 6.88 17.91 -7.91
CA ASP A 107 5.98 17.97 -9.06
C ASP A 107 4.89 16.89 -8.97
N VAL A 108 3.63 17.34 -8.91
CA VAL A 108 2.46 16.47 -8.81
C VAL A 108 2.26 15.67 -10.10
N ASP A 109 2.65 16.21 -11.26
CA ASP A 109 2.44 15.56 -12.55
C ASP A 109 3.38 14.36 -12.78
N LEU A 110 4.49 14.31 -12.06
CA LEU A 110 5.38 13.15 -12.00
C LEU A 110 4.82 12.01 -11.13
N VAL A 111 3.86 12.30 -10.25
CA VAL A 111 3.26 11.29 -9.36
C VAL A 111 2.28 10.43 -10.15
N PRO A 112 2.42 9.08 -10.14
CA PRO A 112 1.49 8.17 -10.79
C PRO A 112 0.04 8.41 -10.39
N LYS A 113 -0.89 8.23 -11.34
CA LYS A 113 -2.33 8.46 -11.11
C LYS A 113 -3.04 7.27 -10.48
N TYR A 114 -2.45 6.08 -10.59
CA TYR A 114 -3.04 4.83 -10.13
C TYR A 114 -2.02 4.05 -9.30
N ALA A 115 -2.53 3.27 -8.37
CA ALA A 115 -1.76 2.30 -7.60
C ALA A 115 -2.53 0.98 -7.51
N LEU A 116 -1.80 -0.12 -7.39
CA LEU A 116 -2.34 -1.37 -6.87
C LEU A 116 -2.27 -1.29 -5.35
N THR A 117 -3.32 -1.76 -4.68
CA THR A 117 -3.38 -1.76 -3.21
C THR A 117 -4.14 -2.97 -2.72
N VAL A 118 -3.69 -3.54 -1.60
CA VAL A 118 -4.52 -4.47 -0.82
C VAL A 118 -5.81 -3.77 -0.39
N GLY A 119 -6.89 -4.54 -0.27
CA GLY A 119 -8.17 -4.03 0.18
C GLY A 119 -8.31 -3.99 1.70
N VAL A 120 -9.35 -3.31 2.18
CA VAL A 120 -9.69 -3.28 3.61
C VAL A 120 -10.01 -4.68 4.12
N GLY A 121 -10.76 -5.47 3.34
CA GLY A 121 -11.04 -6.88 3.68
C GLY A 121 -9.77 -7.74 3.70
N THR A 122 -8.81 -7.48 2.81
CA THR A 122 -7.52 -8.17 2.80
C THR A 122 -6.71 -7.88 4.07
N LEU A 123 -6.76 -6.64 4.57
CA LEU A 123 -6.13 -6.24 5.83
C LEU A 123 -6.83 -6.89 7.03
N LEU A 124 -8.16 -6.91 7.04
CA LEU A 124 -8.96 -7.48 8.13
C LEU A 124 -8.92 -9.02 8.20
N ASP A 125 -8.51 -9.69 7.13
CA ASP A 125 -8.27 -11.14 7.12
C ASP A 125 -6.92 -11.52 7.80
N ALA A 126 -6.09 -10.53 8.18
CA ALA A 126 -4.90 -10.76 8.98
C ALA A 126 -5.26 -11.11 10.44
N GLU A 127 -4.39 -11.86 11.10
CA GLU A 127 -4.55 -12.23 12.51
C GLU A 127 -4.33 -11.04 13.44
N GLU A 128 -3.30 -10.24 13.19
CA GLU A 128 -3.04 -8.99 13.89
C GLU A 128 -2.77 -7.85 12.90
N VAL A 129 -3.24 -6.65 13.25
CA VAL A 129 -2.99 -5.42 12.48
C VAL A 129 -2.38 -4.37 13.42
N MET A 130 -1.18 -3.88 13.09
CA MET A 130 -0.50 -2.83 13.83
C MET A 130 -0.40 -1.56 12.99
N ILE A 131 -0.98 -0.47 13.50
CA ILE A 131 -0.99 0.83 12.82
C ILE A 131 -0.06 1.81 13.52
N LEU A 132 0.91 2.33 12.77
CA LEU A 132 1.81 3.37 13.24
C LEU A 132 1.23 4.76 12.93
N VAL A 133 1.02 5.56 13.98
CA VAL A 133 0.48 6.92 13.87
C VAL A 133 1.51 7.91 14.41
N LEU A 134 2.12 8.68 13.51
CA LEU A 134 3.22 9.60 13.85
C LEU A 134 2.85 11.05 13.47
N GLY A 135 2.97 11.97 14.43
CA GLY A 135 2.82 13.41 14.25
C GLY A 135 1.41 13.96 14.50
N HIS A 136 1.33 15.22 14.99
CA HIS A 136 0.07 15.88 15.35
C HIS A 136 -0.93 16.00 14.18
N GLN A 137 -0.43 16.05 12.94
CA GLN A 137 -1.25 16.11 11.72
C GLN A 137 -2.13 14.88 11.50
N LYS A 138 -1.90 13.78 12.25
CA LYS A 138 -2.65 12.51 12.17
C LYS A 138 -3.72 12.35 13.26
N SER A 139 -3.87 13.34 14.14
CA SER A 139 -4.74 13.27 15.33
C SER A 139 -6.22 13.08 15.00
N ALA A 140 -6.73 13.72 13.95
CA ALA A 140 -8.12 13.55 13.51
C ALA A 140 -8.40 12.15 12.91
N GLY A 141 -7.48 11.62 12.10
CA GLY A 141 -7.60 10.28 11.51
C GLY A 141 -7.56 9.15 12.54
N ALA A 142 -6.74 9.27 13.59
CA ALA A 142 -6.65 8.27 14.65
C ALA A 142 -7.89 8.25 15.58
N ALA A 143 -8.54 9.39 15.79
CA ALA A 143 -9.71 9.50 16.67
C ALA A 143 -10.97 8.81 16.10
N GLY A 144 -11.03 8.57 14.78
CA GLY A 144 -12.18 7.94 14.12
C GLY A 144 -12.31 6.43 14.33
N GLY A 145 -11.25 5.75 14.80
CA GLY A 145 -11.23 4.28 14.98
C GLY A 145 -11.81 3.77 16.30
N GLY A 146 -12.24 4.66 17.20
CA GLY A 146 -12.68 4.32 18.55
C GLY A 146 -14.04 4.91 18.89
N ARG A 147 -15.09 4.56 18.16
CA ARG A 147 -16.51 4.68 18.57
C ARG A 147 -17.41 3.97 17.56
N ARG A 148 -17.62 2.67 17.75
CA ARG A 148 -18.92 1.96 17.74
C ARG A 148 -18.69 0.47 17.96
#